data_AF-A0A534AS77-F1
#
_entry.id   AF-A0A534AS77-F1
#
_cell.length_a   1.000
_cell.length_b   1.000
_cell.length_c   1.000
_cell.angle_alpha   90.00
_cell.angle_beta   90.00
_cell.angle_gamma   90.00
#
_symmetry.space_group_name_H-M   'P 1'
#
loop_
_entity.id
_entity.type
_entity.pdbx_description
1 polymer ?
#
loop_
_entity_poly.entity_id
_entity_poly.type
_entity_poly.pdbx_seq_one_letter_code
_entity_poly.pdbx_strand_id
1 'polypeptide(L)'
;MSAGMSAGLSAGMSTGMRGLAGLAAAVLLGSCALTPRFTPPRLSIADVQLEGGDLWEQRLRVRLHVENPNSRPLPVKGLEYTLEVAGQQLARGASAASFIVPAMGESEFDTNVTTNLAGTLLTLLGRGPDGLGRSVEYRLTGKVSLSEGLLRSIPFDERGSFRLQ
;
A
#
# COMPACT_ATOMS: atom_id res chain seq x y z
N MET A 1 34.05 72.15 56.55
CA MET A 1 33.83 72.64 55.17
C MET A 1 34.24 71.50 54.24
N SER A 2 33.49 70.99 53.28
CA SER A 2 32.19 71.30 52.71
C SER A 2 31.66 70.00 52.09
N ALA A 3 30.35 69.95 51.87
CA ALA A 3 29.58 68.86 51.28
C ALA A 3 29.98 68.50 49.83
N GLY A 4 29.50 67.33 49.37
CA GLY A 4 29.52 66.95 47.96
C GLY A 4 28.82 65.62 47.70
N MET A 5 27.51 65.70 47.44
CA MET A 5 26.64 64.62 46.98
C MET A 5 26.87 64.36 45.48
N SER A 6 26.90 63.10 45.01
CA SER A 6 26.44 62.73 43.65
C SER A 6 26.27 61.22 43.50
N ALA A 7 25.11 60.86 42.96
CA ALA A 7 24.70 59.52 42.52
C ALA A 7 25.24 59.19 41.11
N GLY A 8 25.29 57.91 40.74
CA GLY A 8 25.44 57.50 39.34
C GLY A 8 25.77 56.02 39.10
N LEU A 9 24.78 55.29 38.58
CA LEU A 9 24.79 54.05 37.78
C LEU A 9 26.14 53.38 37.41
N SER A 10 26.18 52.04 37.43
CA SER A 10 26.14 51.28 36.16
C SER A 10 25.94 49.78 36.39
N ALA A 11 25.04 49.21 35.60
CA ALA A 11 24.71 47.80 35.48
C ALA A 11 25.61 47.11 34.44
N GLY A 12 25.69 45.78 34.51
CA GLY A 12 26.28 44.90 33.50
C GLY A 12 27.34 44.00 34.13
N MET A 13 27.31 42.68 33.98
CA MET A 13 27.15 41.94 32.74
C MET A 13 26.54 40.55 33.03
N SER A 14 25.44 40.20 32.37
CA SER A 14 24.91 38.83 32.30
C SER A 14 24.65 38.45 30.84
N THR A 15 25.71 38.38 30.03
CA THR A 15 25.61 38.17 28.58
C THR A 15 26.61 37.12 28.10
N GLY A 16 26.58 35.92 28.68
CA GLY A 16 27.42 34.79 28.24
C GLY A 16 26.66 33.49 28.03
N MET A 17 25.67 33.20 28.88
CA MET A 17 24.98 31.90 28.89
C MET A 17 23.77 31.81 27.94
N ARG A 18 23.29 32.95 27.40
CA ARG A 18 22.06 33.01 26.59
C ARG A 18 22.27 32.66 25.11
N GLY A 19 23.52 32.74 24.61
CA GLY A 19 23.84 32.44 23.21
C GLY A 19 23.83 30.94 22.89
N LEU A 20 24.30 30.10 23.81
CA LEU A 20 24.32 28.64 23.61
C LEU A 20 22.94 27.99 23.71
N ALA A 21 22.06 28.50 24.58
CA ALA A 21 20.69 27.99 24.73
C ALA A 21 19.82 28.27 23.50
N GLY A 22 20.05 29.38 22.79
CA GLY A 22 19.31 29.73 21.57
C GLY A 22 19.67 28.86 20.36
N LEU A 23 20.93 28.44 20.24
CA LEU A 23 21.40 27.62 19.10
C LEU A 23 20.92 26.16 19.19
N ALA A 24 20.80 25.61 20.42
CA ALA A 24 20.31 24.25 20.64
C ALA A 24 18.79 24.11 20.36
N ALA A 25 18.01 25.18 20.58
CA ALA A 25 16.56 25.18 20.30
C ALA A 25 16.24 25.22 18.79
N ALA A 26 17.14 25.78 17.96
CA ALA A 26 16.93 25.87 16.51
C ALA A 26 17.15 24.53 15.77
N VAL A 27 17.95 23.61 16.33
CA VAL A 27 18.24 22.30 15.70
C VAL A 27 17.09 21.29 15.89
N LEU A 28 16.26 21.45 16.92
CA LEU A 28 15.14 20.54 17.20
C LEU A 28 13.89 20.78 16.34
N LEU A 29 13.85 21.86 15.56
CA LEU A 29 12.70 22.21 14.69
C LEU A 29 12.88 21.76 13.22
N GLY A 30 14.01 21.14 12.86
CA GLY A 30 14.37 20.83 11.47
C GLY A 30 14.09 19.39 10.99
N SER A 31 13.49 18.52 11.81
CA SER A 31 13.51 17.07 11.56
C SER A 31 12.28 16.46 10.85
N CYS A 32 11.24 17.23 10.53
CA CYS A 32 9.97 16.65 10.03
C CYS A 32 9.80 16.51 8.50
N ALA A 33 10.79 16.85 7.67
CA ALA A 33 10.54 17.02 6.22
C ALA A 33 11.22 16.02 5.26
N LEU A 34 12.03 15.07 5.73
CA LEU A 34 12.82 14.18 4.87
C LEU A 34 12.30 12.74 4.75
N THR A 35 11.01 12.49 4.94
CA THR A 35 10.45 11.18 4.56
C THR A 35 10.17 11.16 3.05
N PRO A 36 10.89 10.35 2.26
CA PRO A 36 10.55 10.19 0.86
C PRO A 36 9.14 9.65 0.77
N ARG A 37 8.25 10.37 0.09
CA ARG A 37 6.86 9.97 -0.13
C ARG A 37 6.84 8.66 -0.89
N PHE A 38 6.45 7.58 -0.22
CA PHE A 38 6.21 6.29 -0.83
C PHE A 38 4.73 6.22 -1.25
N THR A 39 4.48 5.91 -2.51
CA THR A 39 3.13 5.73 -3.04
C THR A 39 2.83 4.23 -3.12
N PRO A 40 1.69 3.74 -2.59
CA PRO A 40 1.33 2.33 -2.72
C PRO A 40 1.29 1.89 -4.20
N PRO A 41 1.71 0.66 -4.53
CA PRO A 41 1.54 0.10 -5.86
C PRO A 41 0.06 -0.10 -6.16
N ARG A 42 -0.31 -0.06 -7.44
CA ARG A 42 -1.67 -0.37 -7.90
C ARG A 42 -1.73 -1.83 -8.31
N LEU A 43 -2.81 -2.52 -7.94
CA LEU A 43 -3.02 -3.93 -8.26
C LEU A 43 -4.33 -4.12 -9.02
N SER A 44 -4.30 -4.85 -10.13
CA SER A 44 -5.49 -5.17 -10.94
C SER A 44 -5.46 -6.62 -11.40
N ILE A 45 -6.63 -7.14 -11.79
CA ILE A 45 -6.75 -8.46 -12.41
C ILE A 45 -6.55 -8.28 -13.91
N ALA A 46 -5.50 -8.89 -14.45
CA ALA A 46 -5.27 -8.94 -15.89
C ALA A 46 -6.06 -10.08 -16.55
N ASP A 47 -6.12 -11.24 -15.89
CA ASP A 47 -6.77 -12.43 -16.44
C ASP A 47 -7.22 -13.40 -15.34
N VAL A 48 -8.24 -14.21 -15.63
CA VAL A 48 -8.75 -15.27 -14.75
C VAL A 48 -9.03 -16.52 -15.57
N GLN A 49 -8.30 -17.60 -15.29
CA GLN A 49 -8.43 -18.88 -15.98
C GLN A 49 -8.88 -19.98 -15.02
N LEU A 50 -9.81 -20.83 -15.48
CA LEU A 50 -10.18 -22.03 -14.76
C LEU A 50 -9.18 -23.15 -15.05
N GLU A 51 -8.42 -23.57 -14.04
CA GLU A 51 -7.45 -24.67 -14.17
C GLU A 51 -8.10 -26.05 -13.97
N GLY A 52 -9.23 -26.09 -13.28
CA GLY A 52 -10.00 -27.30 -13.01
C GLY A 52 -10.56 -27.31 -11.59
N GLY A 53 -11.28 -28.37 -11.24
CA GLY A 53 -11.94 -28.48 -9.95
C GLY A 53 -13.13 -29.41 -9.99
N ASP A 54 -13.73 -29.65 -8.83
CA ASP A 54 -15.03 -30.30 -8.71
C ASP A 54 -16.13 -29.25 -8.49
N LEU A 55 -17.40 -29.67 -8.47
CA LEU A 55 -18.53 -28.73 -8.33
C LEU A 55 -18.46 -27.83 -7.09
N TRP A 56 -17.67 -28.18 -6.07
CA TRP A 56 -17.54 -27.47 -4.80
C TRP A 56 -16.26 -26.66 -4.69
N GLU A 57 -15.13 -27.19 -5.16
CA GLU A 57 -13.84 -26.51 -5.15
C GLU A 57 -13.31 -26.35 -6.58
N GLN A 58 -13.28 -25.10 -7.03
CA GLN A 58 -12.71 -24.72 -8.32
C GLN A 58 -11.36 -24.05 -8.09
N ARG A 59 -10.37 -24.42 -8.91
CA ARG A 59 -9.02 -23.85 -8.92
C ARG A 59 -8.93 -22.87 -10.06
N LEU A 60 -8.70 -21.61 -9.71
CA LEU A 60 -8.53 -20.52 -10.66
C LEU A 60 -7.08 -20.07 -10.62
N ARG A 61 -6.50 -19.87 -11.81
CA ARG A 61 -5.29 -19.07 -11.98
C ARG A 61 -5.73 -17.64 -12.20
N VAL A 62 -5.31 -16.74 -11.32
CA VAL A 62 -5.53 -15.31 -11.45
C VAL A 62 -4.20 -14.67 -11.83
N ARG A 63 -4.17 -13.96 -12.95
CA ARG A 63 -3.04 -13.12 -13.32
C ARG A 63 -3.26 -11.73 -12.76
N LEU A 64 -2.38 -11.32 -11.85
CA LEU A 64 -2.39 -9.98 -11.29
C LEU A 64 -1.39 -9.10 -12.03
N HIS A 65 -1.81 -7.87 -12.32
CA HIS A 65 -0.97 -6.82 -12.86
C HIS A 65 -0.67 -5.81 -11.75
N VAL A 66 0.61 -5.46 -11.60
CA VAL A 66 1.07 -4.56 -10.54
C VAL A 66 1.88 -3.42 -11.13
N GLU A 67 1.44 -2.20 -10.84
CA GLU A 67 2.07 -0.97 -11.27
C GLU A 67 2.81 -0.32 -10.09
N ASN A 68 4.09 -0.03 -10.28
CA ASN A 68 4.93 0.65 -9.31
C ASN A 68 5.12 2.12 -9.69
N PRO A 69 4.40 3.06 -9.05
CA PRO A 69 4.54 4.49 -9.32
C PRO A 69 5.79 5.11 -8.68
N ASN A 70 6.64 4.32 -8.00
CA ASN A 70 7.81 4.82 -7.29
C ASN A 70 9.08 4.71 -8.13
N SER A 71 10.01 5.65 -7.94
CA SER A 71 11.34 5.65 -8.58
C SER A 71 12.32 4.60 -8.01
N ARG A 72 11.82 3.62 -7.26
CA ARG A 72 12.61 2.53 -6.66
C ARG A 72 11.93 1.20 -6.96
N PRO A 73 12.69 0.13 -7.22
CA PRO A 73 12.12 -1.19 -7.43
C PRO A 73 11.40 -1.69 -6.18
N LEU A 74 10.35 -2.48 -6.37
CA LEU A 74 9.61 -3.15 -5.30
C LEU A 74 10.00 -4.63 -5.27
N PRO A 75 10.88 -5.06 -4.35
CA PRO A 75 11.23 -6.46 -4.21
C PRO A 75 10.15 -7.16 -3.38
N VAL A 76 9.18 -7.73 -4.09
CA VAL A 76 8.03 -8.43 -3.52
C VAL A 76 8.48 -9.83 -3.06
N LYS A 77 8.37 -10.08 -1.77
CA LYS A 77 8.55 -11.41 -1.18
C LYS A 77 7.35 -12.31 -1.44
N GLY A 78 6.16 -11.71 -1.42
CA GLY A 78 4.90 -12.37 -1.72
C GLY A 78 3.72 -11.45 -1.42
N LEU A 79 2.52 -11.92 -1.71
CA LEU A 79 1.27 -11.20 -1.45
C LEU A 79 0.20 -12.16 -0.94
N GLU A 80 -0.73 -11.61 -0.19
CA GLU A 80 -1.94 -12.28 0.28
C GLU A 80 -3.12 -11.35 -0.01
N TYR A 81 -4.20 -11.91 -0.54
CA TYR A 81 -5.38 -11.11 -0.89
C TYR A 81 -6.67 -11.90 -0.81
N THR A 82 -7.76 -11.14 -0.75
CA THR A 82 -9.13 -11.60 -0.85
C THR A 82 -9.74 -11.00 -2.10
N LEU A 83 -10.37 -11.84 -2.92
CA LEU A 83 -11.14 -11.43 -4.08
C LEU A 83 -12.62 -11.46 -3.70
N GLU A 84 -13.25 -10.28 -3.77
CA GLU A 84 -14.69 -10.13 -3.62
C GLU A 84 -15.32 -9.85 -4.99
N VAL A 85 -16.44 -10.50 -5.29
CA VAL A 85 -17.24 -10.27 -6.49
C VAL A 85 -18.66 -9.98 -6.05
N ALA A 86 -19.22 -8.87 -6.55
CA ALA A 86 -20.57 -8.41 -6.19
C ALA A 86 -20.84 -8.35 -4.67
N GLY A 87 -19.82 -7.94 -3.90
CA GLY A 87 -19.90 -7.80 -2.44
C GLY A 87 -19.82 -9.12 -1.66
N GLN A 88 -19.47 -10.23 -2.30
CA GLN A 88 -19.28 -11.54 -1.65
C GLN A 88 -17.84 -12.01 -1.84
N GLN A 89 -17.24 -12.57 -0.78
CA GLN A 89 -15.92 -13.18 -0.87
C GLN A 89 -15.98 -14.39 -1.81
N LEU A 90 -15.28 -14.31 -2.94
CA LEU A 90 -15.17 -15.39 -3.91
C LEU A 90 -13.98 -16.29 -3.59
N ALA A 91 -12.80 -15.72 -3.33
CA ALA A 91 -11.58 -16.48 -3.16
C ALA A 91 -10.57 -15.78 -2.24
N ARG A 92 -9.58 -16.56 -1.77
CA ARG A 92 -8.36 -16.04 -1.15
C ARG A 92 -7.17 -16.56 -1.93
N GLY A 93 -6.22 -15.68 -2.18
CA GLY A 93 -5.00 -16.01 -2.91
C GLY A 93 -3.75 -15.62 -2.16
N ALA A 94 -2.69 -16.36 -2.44
CA ALA A 94 -1.35 -16.02 -1.99
C ALA A 94 -0.32 -16.42 -3.06
N SER A 95 0.64 -15.54 -3.33
CA SER A 95 1.74 -15.86 -4.24
C SER A 95 2.81 -16.68 -3.51
N ALA A 96 3.26 -17.78 -4.12
CA ALA A 96 4.34 -18.60 -3.58
C ALA A 96 5.76 -18.10 -3.96
N ALA A 97 5.86 -17.20 -4.94
CA ALA A 97 7.15 -16.76 -5.50
C ALA A 97 7.45 -15.29 -5.20
N SER A 98 8.72 -15.00 -4.95
CA SER A 98 9.24 -13.64 -4.88
C SER A 98 9.53 -13.09 -6.29
N PHE A 99 9.26 -11.82 -6.51
CA PHE A 99 9.50 -11.13 -7.77
C PHE A 99 9.86 -9.66 -7.53
N ILE A 100 10.35 -8.96 -8.55
CA ILE A 100 10.68 -7.54 -8.46
C ILE A 100 9.84 -6.77 -9.46
N VAL A 101 9.08 -5.78 -8.98
CA VAL A 101 8.44 -4.80 -9.86
C VAL A 101 9.43 -3.66 -10.11
N PRO A 102 9.80 -3.36 -11.38
CA PRO A 102 10.76 -2.31 -11.70
C PRO A 102 10.35 -0.94 -11.16
N ALA A 103 11.32 -0.04 -11.00
CA ALA A 103 11.04 1.36 -10.69
C ALA A 103 10.26 2.02 -11.84
N MET A 104 9.20 2.77 -11.52
CA MET A 104 8.33 3.44 -12.50
C MET A 104 7.84 2.47 -13.60
N GLY A 105 7.54 1.23 -13.22
CA GLY A 105 7.23 0.16 -14.18
C GLY A 105 6.17 -0.80 -13.65
N GLU A 106 5.93 -1.84 -14.42
CA GLU A 106 4.86 -2.81 -14.18
C GLU A 106 5.38 -4.25 -14.24
N SER A 107 4.63 -5.17 -13.63
CA SER A 107 4.90 -6.60 -13.72
C SER A 107 3.61 -7.39 -13.55
N GLU A 108 3.54 -8.54 -14.20
CA GLU A 108 2.44 -9.49 -14.05
C GLU A 108 2.92 -10.77 -13.39
N PHE A 109 2.06 -11.39 -12.58
CA PHE A 109 2.34 -12.69 -12.00
C PHE A 109 1.06 -13.50 -11.81
N ASP A 110 1.21 -14.81 -11.87
CA ASP A 110 0.13 -15.76 -11.68
C ASP A 110 0.05 -16.17 -10.20
N THR A 111 -1.17 -16.23 -9.68
CA THR A 111 -1.49 -16.71 -8.34
C THR A 111 -2.65 -17.69 -8.42
N ASN A 112 -2.54 -18.79 -7.69
CA ASN A 112 -3.57 -19.82 -7.68
C ASN A 112 -4.50 -19.58 -6.50
N VAL A 113 -5.80 -19.58 -6.77
CA VAL A 113 -6.84 -19.40 -5.76
C VAL A 113 -7.84 -20.53 -5.83
N THR A 114 -8.30 -20.97 -4.67
CA THR A 114 -9.45 -21.88 -4.57
C THR A 114 -10.70 -21.09 -4.24
N THR A 115 -11.80 -21.46 -4.89
CA THR A 115 -13.09 -20.81 -4.71
C THR A 115 -14.22 -21.82 -4.63
N ASN A 116 -15.23 -21.50 -3.83
CA ASN A 116 -16.52 -22.20 -3.83
C ASN A 116 -17.44 -21.54 -4.86
N LEU A 117 -17.17 -21.85 -6.13
CA LEU A 117 -17.81 -21.24 -7.28
C LEU A 117 -19.32 -21.55 -7.36
N ALA A 118 -19.80 -22.64 -6.74
CA ALA A 118 -21.23 -22.99 -6.74
C ALA A 118 -22.13 -21.87 -6.19
N GLY A 119 -21.76 -21.29 -5.04
CA GLY A 119 -22.53 -20.21 -4.42
C GLY A 119 -22.46 -18.89 -5.19
N THR A 120 -21.27 -18.56 -5.71
CA THR A 120 -21.08 -17.30 -6.44
C THR A 120 -21.66 -17.35 -7.85
N LEU A 121 -21.55 -18.48 -8.54
CA LEU A 121 -22.12 -18.65 -9.88
C LEU A 121 -23.65 -18.59 -9.84
N LEU A 122 -24.31 -19.21 -8.85
CA LEU A 122 -25.75 -19.07 -8.64
C LEU A 122 -26.16 -17.61 -8.39
N THR A 123 -25.34 -16.86 -7.64
CA THR A 123 -25.57 -15.43 -7.38
C THR A 123 -25.37 -14.56 -8.63
N LEU A 124 -24.40 -14.92 -9.49
CA LEU A 124 -24.14 -14.23 -10.76
C LEU A 124 -25.21 -14.56 -11.82
N LEU A 125 -25.59 -15.83 -11.95
CA LEU A 125 -26.62 -16.33 -12.86
C LEU A 125 -28.03 -15.87 -12.45
N GLY A 126 -28.29 -15.74 -11.15
CA GLY A 126 -29.53 -15.21 -10.61
C GLY A 126 -29.79 -13.74 -10.95
N ARG A 127 -28.80 -13.02 -11.52
CA ARG A 127 -28.97 -11.66 -12.06
C ARG A 127 -29.47 -11.61 -13.50
N GLY A 128 -29.80 -12.76 -14.10
CA GLY A 128 -30.41 -12.88 -15.43
C GLY A 128 -29.43 -13.21 -16.56
N PRO A 129 -29.95 -13.52 -17.76
CA PRO A 129 -29.17 -14.00 -18.91
C PRO A 129 -28.13 -13.00 -19.45
N ASP A 130 -28.20 -11.73 -19.07
CA ASP A 130 -27.21 -10.69 -19.41
C ASP A 130 -25.97 -10.67 -18.48
N GLY A 131 -25.95 -11.50 -17.43
CA GLY A 131 -24.89 -11.50 -16.42
C GLY A 131 -23.57 -12.18 -16.83
N LEU A 132 -23.61 -13.03 -17.85
CA LEU A 132 -22.45 -13.80 -18.32
C LEU A 132 -21.60 -13.07 -19.38
N GLY A 133 -22.11 -11.98 -19.97
CA GLY A 133 -21.43 -11.18 -21.00
C GLY A 133 -21.03 -9.76 -20.57
N ARG A 134 -21.38 -9.35 -19.34
CA ARG A 134 -21.04 -8.03 -18.77
C ARG A 134 -19.77 -8.11 -17.93
N SER A 135 -19.03 -7.00 -17.91
CA SER A 135 -17.88 -6.81 -17.01
C SER A 135 -18.30 -7.11 -15.57
N VAL A 136 -17.58 -8.01 -14.89
CA VAL A 136 -17.83 -8.42 -13.51
C VAL A 136 -17.05 -7.51 -12.58
N GLU A 137 -17.78 -6.74 -11.76
CA GLU A 137 -17.16 -5.88 -10.75
C GLU A 137 -16.52 -6.70 -9.62
N TYR A 138 -15.33 -6.29 -9.21
CA TYR A 138 -14.58 -6.93 -8.14
C TYR A 138 -13.93 -5.93 -7.19
N ARG A 139 -13.57 -6.42 -6.01
CA ARG A 139 -12.68 -5.75 -5.06
C ARG A 139 -11.56 -6.71 -4.65
N LEU A 140 -10.34 -6.22 -4.70
CA LEU A 140 -9.13 -6.88 -4.25
C LEU A 140 -8.64 -6.21 -2.99
N THR A 141 -8.63 -6.94 -1.88
CA THR A 141 -8.17 -6.42 -0.58
C THR A 141 -7.06 -7.30 -0.05
N GLY A 142 -5.94 -6.72 0.37
CA GLY A 142 -4.80 -7.53 0.77
C GLY A 142 -3.58 -6.76 1.21
N LYS A 143 -2.44 -7.45 1.20
CA LYS A 143 -1.12 -6.87 1.51
C LYS A 143 -0.04 -7.47 0.62
N VAL A 144 0.87 -6.61 0.17
CA VAL A 144 2.13 -6.99 -0.47
C VAL A 144 3.21 -7.01 0.59
N SER A 145 3.95 -8.10 0.70
CA SER A 145 5.09 -8.24 1.60
C SER A 145 6.38 -8.00 0.83
N LEU A 146 7.25 -7.13 1.36
CA LEU A 146 8.52 -6.78 0.75
C LEU A 146 9.67 -7.54 1.43
N SER A 147 10.67 -7.97 0.65
CA SER A 147 11.89 -8.58 1.19
C SER A 147 12.85 -7.54 1.76
N GLU A 148 12.84 -6.32 1.21
CA GLU A 148 13.77 -5.25 1.52
C GLU A 148 13.06 -3.92 1.81
N GLY A 149 13.82 -2.95 2.33
CA GLY A 149 13.32 -1.62 2.66
C GLY A 149 12.80 -1.48 4.09
N LEU A 150 12.45 -0.25 4.47
CA LEU A 150 11.92 0.08 5.79
C LEU A 150 10.49 -0.45 5.98
N LEU A 151 9.70 -0.46 4.91
CA LEU A 151 8.34 -0.99 4.89
C LEU A 151 8.39 -2.50 4.66
N ARG A 152 7.86 -3.28 5.60
CA ARG A 152 7.78 -4.76 5.45
C ARG A 152 6.55 -5.22 4.69
N SER A 153 5.46 -4.46 4.76
CA SER A 153 4.22 -4.79 4.09
C SER A 153 3.47 -3.52 3.67
N ILE A 154 2.79 -3.59 2.53
CA ILE A 154 1.97 -2.50 1.99
C ILE A 154 0.55 -3.04 1.80
N PRO A 155 -0.45 -2.53 2.54
CA PRO A 155 -1.84 -2.90 2.31
C PRO A 155 -2.34 -2.29 1.00
N PHE A 156 -3.32 -2.94 0.39
CA PHE A 156 -4.04 -2.43 -0.79
C PHE A 156 -5.53 -2.75 -0.71
N ASP A 157 -6.33 -1.91 -1.37
CA ASP A 157 -7.77 -2.03 -1.53
C ASP A 157 -8.14 -1.45 -2.89
N GLU A 158 -8.29 -2.32 -3.88
CA GLU A 158 -8.47 -1.95 -5.27
C GLU A 158 -9.84 -2.44 -5.77
N ARG A 159 -10.50 -1.64 -6.60
CA ARG A 159 -11.75 -2.02 -7.25
C ARG A 159 -11.58 -1.96 -8.75
N GLY A 160 -12.21 -2.88 -9.46
CA GLY A 160 -12.15 -2.93 -10.91
C GLY A 160 -13.25 -3.78 -11.50
N SER A 161 -13.11 -4.08 -12.78
CA SER A 161 -13.98 -5.03 -13.45
C SER A 161 -13.17 -5.89 -14.42
N PHE A 162 -13.52 -7.17 -14.54
CA PHE A 162 -12.90 -8.09 -15.49
C PHE A 162 -13.97 -8.81 -16.31
N ARG A 163 -13.58 -9.38 -17.45
CA ARG A 163 -14.42 -10.31 -18.20
C ARG A 163 -13.86 -11.71 -18.01
N LEU A 164 -14.73 -12.68 -17.73
CA LEU A 164 -14.32 -14.08 -17.86
C LEU A 164 -14.09 -14.38 -19.33
N GLN A 165 -12.97 -15.01 -19.63
CA GLN A 165 -12.63 -15.52 -20.96
C GLN A 165 -12.92 -17.01 -21.06
#